data_AF-A0A853L4J5-F1
#
_entry.id   AF-A0A853L4J5-F1
#
_cell.length_a   1.000
_cell.length_b   1.000
_cell.length_c   1.000
_cell.angle_alpha   90.00
_cell.angle_beta   90.00
_cell.angle_gamma   90.00
#
_symmetry.space_group_name_H-M   'P 1'
#
loop_
_entity.id
_entity.type
_entity.pdbx_description
1 polymer ?
#
loop_
_entity_poly.entity_id
_entity_poly.type
_entity_poly.pdbx_seq_one_letter_code
_entity_poly.pdbx_strand_id
1 'polypeptide(L)'
;MIVGDRIAEIWKFCAVACVVGLAGNAEAAGNGIPETVDIPSGWFWQGSDSVERQYAYQIDEQVYGHDISRRNRWYDLEADKWRVHLLGYDIGKTPVTNDQYAVFVEETGHPAPTISQEDWERQGLIYNYDTIVPFLWNDGRPPRGRGNHPVVLVSWQDANAYTRWLSEKTGESWHLPDELYWEKATRGPDGTFYPWGNIFDASRLNSADSGPFDTMPVGQFEAGPYGVLDGVGQVFEWTSSSSQPGYRTVKGGSWDDRGCGVCRPAARHARPEYLKHILIGFRVMRDH
;
A
#
# COMPACT_ATOMS: atom_id res chain seq x y z
N MET A 1 -7.45 -26.03 11.98
CA MET A 1 -6.27 -26.65 12.61
C MET A 1 -5.12 -25.68 12.41
N ILE A 2 -4.74 -25.02 13.50
CA ILE A 2 -3.57 -24.20 13.82
C ILE A 2 -2.56 -23.99 12.67
N VAL A 3 -2.55 -22.80 12.07
CA VAL A 3 -1.44 -22.27 11.25
C VAL A 3 -0.61 -21.35 12.16
N GLY A 4 -0.03 -21.95 13.21
CA GLY A 4 0.73 -21.24 14.24
C GLY A 4 2.21 -21.65 14.31
N ASP A 5 2.62 -22.71 13.60
CA ASP A 5 3.93 -23.35 13.82
C ASP A 5 4.73 -23.55 12.53
N ARG A 6 5.08 -22.48 11.80
CA ARG A 6 6.19 -22.52 10.80
C ARG A 6 6.87 -21.16 10.57
N ILE A 7 7.13 -20.37 11.61
CA ILE A 7 8.00 -19.16 11.49
C ILE A 7 9.32 -19.32 12.29
N ALA A 8 9.63 -20.51 12.80
CA ALA A 8 10.79 -20.71 13.68
C ALA A 8 12.04 -21.38 13.06
N GLU A 9 12.06 -21.79 11.78
CA GLU A 9 13.24 -22.49 11.22
C GLU A 9 13.61 -22.08 9.79
N ILE A 10 14.00 -20.82 9.54
CA ILE A 10 14.88 -20.47 8.40
C ILE A 10 15.79 -19.30 8.81
N TRP A 11 16.75 -19.55 9.69
CA TRP A 11 17.89 -18.66 9.91
C TRP A 11 19.16 -19.49 9.99
N LYS A 12 19.77 -19.80 8.84
CA LYS A 12 21.19 -20.17 8.67
C LYS A 12 21.53 -20.37 7.18
N PHE A 13 22.69 -19.83 6.78
CA PHE A 13 23.37 -19.88 5.47
C PHE A 13 22.85 -18.87 4.42
N CYS A 14 23.64 -18.00 3.77
CA CYS A 14 25.09 -17.88 3.63
C CYS A 14 25.47 -16.40 3.43
N ALA A 15 26.51 -15.94 4.13
CA ALA A 15 27.23 -14.71 3.82
C ALA A 15 28.23 -14.98 2.69
N VAL A 16 28.11 -14.26 1.57
CA VAL A 16 29.23 -13.98 0.68
C VAL A 16 29.18 -12.49 0.36
N ALA A 17 30.21 -11.79 0.82
CA ALA A 17 30.38 -10.35 0.66
C ALA A 17 30.71 -10.02 -0.80
N CYS A 18 29.88 -9.20 -1.42
CA CYS A 18 30.28 -8.34 -2.53
C CYS A 18 30.39 -6.92 -1.98
N VAL A 19 31.62 -6.49 -1.68
CA VAL A 19 31.92 -5.09 -1.37
C VAL A 19 31.93 -4.34 -2.70
N VAL A 20 30.80 -3.75 -3.06
CA VAL A 20 30.73 -2.66 -4.03
C VAL A 20 30.28 -1.44 -3.25
N GLY A 21 31.11 -0.39 -3.29
CA GLY A 21 30.94 0.80 -2.46
C GLY A 21 29.59 1.47 -2.69
N LEU A 22 28.75 1.47 -1.64
CA LEU A 22 27.58 2.34 -1.56
C LEU A 22 28.01 3.67 -0.95
N ALA A 23 28.67 4.50 -1.75
CA ALA A 23 28.54 5.93 -1.61
C ALA A 23 27.36 6.34 -2.50
N GLY A 24 26.17 6.32 -1.93
CA GLY A 24 24.95 6.65 -2.66
C GLY A 24 23.77 6.80 -1.71
N ASN A 25 23.23 8.02 -1.69
CA ASN A 25 21.88 8.38 -1.24
C ASN A 25 21.70 8.65 0.26
N ALA A 26 22.50 9.58 0.79
CA ALA A 26 22.06 10.47 1.86
C ALA A 26 21.29 11.70 1.34
N GLU A 27 20.99 11.75 0.03
CA GLU A 27 20.36 12.89 -0.67
C GLU A 27 18.84 12.78 -0.87
N ALA A 28 18.18 11.69 -0.41
CA ALA A 28 16.75 11.48 -0.66
C ALA A 28 15.81 12.12 0.39
N ALA A 29 16.34 12.61 1.52
CA ALA A 29 15.57 13.44 2.44
C ALA A 29 15.49 14.88 1.88
N GLY A 30 14.79 15.03 0.75
CA GLY A 30 14.42 16.34 0.23
C GLY A 30 13.51 17.10 1.20
N ASN A 31 12.81 18.12 0.72
CA ASN A 31 11.84 18.90 1.50
C ASN A 31 10.57 18.11 1.96
N GLY A 32 10.60 16.78 1.97
CA GLY A 32 9.49 15.90 2.34
C GLY A 32 8.34 15.84 1.31
N ILE A 33 8.43 16.55 0.17
CA ILE A 33 7.38 16.57 -0.84
C ILE A 33 7.51 15.32 -1.75
N PRO A 34 6.48 14.48 -1.88
CA PRO A 34 6.51 13.33 -2.78
C PRO A 34 6.56 13.72 -4.28
N GLU A 35 7.33 12.97 -5.08
CA GLU A 35 7.24 13.05 -6.55
C GLU A 35 5.85 12.58 -7.00
N THR A 36 5.25 13.28 -7.97
CA THR A 36 3.95 12.94 -8.54
C THR A 36 4.06 12.53 -10.00
N VAL A 37 3.02 11.85 -10.49
CA VAL A 37 2.74 11.64 -11.91
C VAL A 37 1.42 12.33 -12.26
N ASP A 38 1.39 12.94 -13.45
CA ASP A 38 0.19 13.55 -14.03
C ASP A 38 -0.74 12.47 -14.59
N ILE A 39 -1.96 12.42 -14.07
CA ILE A 39 -3.01 11.55 -14.59
C ILE A 39 -3.98 12.40 -15.42
N PRO A 40 -4.07 12.19 -16.74
CA PRO A 40 -4.88 13.04 -17.59
C PRO A 40 -6.36 12.86 -17.30
N SER A 41 -7.11 13.96 -17.43
CA SER A 41 -8.57 13.94 -17.48
C SER A 41 -9.05 12.94 -18.54
N GLY A 42 -10.09 12.18 -18.23
CA GLY A 42 -10.64 11.24 -19.19
C GLY A 42 -11.38 10.07 -18.56
N TRP A 43 -11.94 9.27 -19.46
CA TRP A 43 -12.69 8.06 -19.13
C TRP A 43 -11.79 6.89 -18.73
N PHE A 44 -12.23 6.11 -17.75
CA PHE A 44 -11.66 4.79 -17.46
C PHE A 44 -12.77 3.80 -17.06
N TRP A 45 -12.46 2.51 -17.16
CA TRP A 45 -13.30 1.43 -16.63
C TRP A 45 -12.97 1.19 -15.16
N GLN A 46 -13.89 1.60 -14.28
CA GLN A 46 -13.78 1.36 -12.83
C GLN A 46 -14.38 0.02 -12.44
N GLY A 47 -13.98 -0.54 -11.29
CA GLY A 47 -14.59 -1.72 -10.71
C GLY A 47 -14.31 -3.00 -11.50
N SER A 48 -15.06 -4.05 -11.21
CA SER A 48 -14.86 -5.38 -11.79
C SER A 48 -16.17 -5.98 -12.31
N ASP A 49 -16.03 -6.86 -13.30
CA ASP A 49 -17.12 -7.69 -13.81
C ASP A 49 -17.04 -9.10 -13.24
N SER A 50 -17.98 -9.97 -13.60
CA SER A 50 -17.99 -11.36 -13.13
C SER A 50 -16.78 -12.16 -13.61
N VAL A 51 -16.16 -11.79 -14.73
CA VAL A 51 -14.96 -12.49 -15.25
C VAL A 51 -13.78 -12.17 -14.36
N GLU A 52 -13.56 -10.89 -14.06
CA GLU A 52 -12.47 -10.45 -13.18
C GLU A 52 -12.62 -11.00 -11.77
N ARG A 53 -13.82 -10.96 -11.19
CA ARG A 53 -14.08 -11.50 -9.84
C ARG A 53 -13.87 -13.01 -9.77
N GLN A 54 -14.30 -13.75 -10.80
CA GLN A 54 -14.08 -15.20 -10.85
C GLN A 54 -12.61 -15.55 -11.01
N TYR A 55 -11.88 -14.82 -11.85
CA TYR A 55 -10.44 -14.96 -12.00
C TYR A 55 -9.73 -14.78 -10.65
N ALA A 56 -10.11 -13.75 -9.88
CA ALA A 56 -9.55 -13.49 -8.56
C ALA A 56 -9.76 -14.66 -7.59
N TYR A 57 -10.99 -15.19 -7.48
CA TYR A 57 -11.24 -16.36 -6.64
C TYR A 57 -10.44 -17.59 -7.08
N GLN A 58 -10.27 -17.79 -8.39
CA GLN A 58 -9.52 -18.94 -8.92
C GLN A 58 -8.04 -18.88 -8.56
N ILE A 59 -7.38 -17.72 -8.71
CA ILE A 59 -5.97 -17.60 -8.38
C ILE A 59 -5.72 -17.71 -6.87
N ASP A 60 -6.61 -17.18 -6.03
CA ASP A 60 -6.56 -17.37 -4.59
C ASP A 60 -6.67 -18.87 -4.26
N GLU A 61 -7.71 -19.54 -4.75
CA GLU A 61 -8.01 -20.95 -4.47
C GLU A 61 -6.85 -21.87 -4.88
N GLN A 62 -6.25 -21.60 -6.04
CA GLN A 62 -5.12 -22.35 -6.55
C GLN A 62 -3.90 -22.26 -5.61
N VAL A 63 -3.65 -21.09 -5.04
CA VAL A 63 -2.45 -20.84 -4.23
C VAL A 63 -2.66 -21.23 -2.76
N TYR A 64 -3.84 -20.95 -2.20
CA TYR A 64 -4.16 -21.30 -0.82
C TYR A 64 -4.57 -22.76 -0.63
N GLY A 65 -5.05 -23.43 -1.69
CA GLY A 65 -5.62 -24.78 -1.60
C GLY A 65 -6.98 -24.82 -0.89
N HIS A 66 -7.66 -23.67 -0.77
CA HIS A 66 -8.99 -23.53 -0.17
C HIS A 66 -9.76 -22.34 -0.74
N ASP A 67 -11.08 -22.36 -0.63
CA ASP A 67 -12.04 -21.38 -1.16
C ASP A 67 -12.53 -20.36 -0.11
N ILE A 68 -11.70 -20.02 0.89
CA ILE A 68 -12.07 -19.08 1.95
C ILE A 68 -12.45 -17.70 1.40
N SER A 69 -11.70 -17.16 0.42
CA SER A 69 -12.02 -15.85 -0.16
C SER A 69 -13.39 -15.86 -0.84
N ARG A 70 -13.72 -16.94 -1.56
CA ARG A 70 -15.05 -17.16 -2.16
C ARG A 70 -16.16 -17.31 -1.13
N ARG A 71 -15.98 -18.17 -0.13
CA ARG A 71 -16.97 -18.38 0.93
C ARG A 71 -17.26 -17.10 1.71
N ASN A 72 -16.25 -16.25 1.88
CA ASN A 72 -16.36 -14.94 2.52
C ASN A 72 -16.69 -13.81 1.54
N ARG A 73 -16.88 -14.11 0.25
CA ARG A 73 -17.34 -13.17 -0.77
C ARG A 73 -16.46 -11.93 -0.92
N TRP A 74 -15.13 -12.10 -0.80
CA TRP A 74 -14.16 -10.99 -0.76
C TRP A 74 -14.26 -10.04 -1.96
N TYR A 75 -14.54 -10.58 -3.14
CA TYR A 75 -14.58 -9.81 -4.40
C TYR A 75 -16.00 -9.44 -4.84
N ASP A 76 -17.03 -9.85 -4.09
CA ASP A 76 -18.42 -9.51 -4.39
C ASP A 76 -18.76 -8.06 -4.02
N LEU A 77 -17.96 -7.44 -3.15
CA LEU A 77 -18.14 -6.06 -2.69
C LEU A 77 -17.46 -5.04 -3.61
N GLU A 78 -16.71 -5.50 -4.61
CA GLU A 78 -16.14 -4.65 -5.64
C GLU A 78 -17.25 -3.91 -6.39
N ALA A 79 -17.00 -2.65 -6.72
CA ALA A 79 -17.96 -1.90 -7.52
C ALA A 79 -18.12 -2.57 -8.90
N ASP A 80 -19.31 -2.46 -9.49
CA ASP A 80 -19.55 -3.04 -10.82
C ASP A 80 -18.70 -2.35 -11.89
N LYS A 81 -18.43 -3.06 -12.98
CA LYS A 81 -17.66 -2.49 -14.09
C LYS A 81 -18.47 -1.48 -14.90
N TRP A 82 -18.07 -0.21 -14.89
CA TRP A 82 -18.66 0.83 -15.75
C TRP A 82 -17.67 1.95 -16.05
N ARG A 83 -17.96 2.74 -17.09
CA ARG A 83 -17.12 3.87 -17.48
C ARG A 83 -17.43 5.10 -16.64
N VAL A 84 -16.39 5.65 -16.02
CA VAL A 84 -16.43 6.91 -15.27
C VAL A 84 -15.47 7.90 -15.91
N HIS A 85 -15.86 9.17 -15.96
CA HIS A 85 -14.99 10.26 -16.38
C HIS A 85 -14.45 10.97 -15.13
N LEU A 86 -13.12 11.02 -14.98
CA LEU A 86 -12.45 11.76 -13.92
C LEU A 86 -11.73 12.98 -14.50
N LEU A 87 -11.64 14.06 -13.74
CA LEU A 87 -10.79 15.21 -14.06
C LEU A 87 -9.31 14.82 -14.01
N GLY A 88 -8.45 15.71 -14.49
CA GLY A 88 -7.00 15.56 -14.38
C GLY A 88 -6.53 15.85 -12.95
N TYR A 89 -5.48 15.18 -12.52
CA TYR A 89 -4.92 15.30 -11.19
C TYR A 89 -3.50 14.75 -11.16
N ASP A 90 -2.76 15.10 -10.12
CA ASP A 90 -1.46 14.53 -9.82
C ASP A 90 -1.59 13.54 -8.67
N ILE A 91 -0.88 12.42 -8.74
CA ILE A 91 -0.83 11.42 -7.67
C ILE A 91 0.60 11.02 -7.37
N GLY A 92 0.90 10.74 -6.11
CA GLY A 92 2.21 10.28 -5.65
C GLY A 92 2.67 9.07 -6.48
N LYS A 93 3.85 9.21 -7.08
CA LYS A 93 4.45 8.18 -7.93
C LYS A 93 4.67 6.88 -7.16
N THR A 94 5.04 6.99 -5.89
CA THR A 94 5.19 5.88 -4.93
C THR A 94 4.31 6.13 -3.69
N PRO A 95 4.12 5.13 -2.81
CA PRO A 95 3.71 5.37 -1.44
C PRO A 95 4.62 6.38 -0.74
N VAL A 96 4.10 7.09 0.26
CA VAL A 96 4.88 7.98 1.12
C VAL A 96 5.92 7.15 1.87
N THR A 97 7.17 7.60 1.84
CA THR A 97 8.30 6.92 2.47
C THR A 97 8.49 7.34 3.92
N ASN A 98 9.25 6.56 4.70
CA ASN A 98 9.60 6.95 6.06
C ASN A 98 10.38 8.27 6.11
N ASP A 99 11.29 8.53 5.18
CA ASP A 99 12.07 9.78 5.14
C ASP A 99 11.17 10.99 4.84
N GLN A 100 10.20 10.86 3.93
CA GLN A 100 9.21 11.91 3.67
C GLN A 100 8.33 12.17 4.90
N TYR A 101 7.85 11.11 5.54
CA TYR A 101 7.06 11.22 6.77
C TYR A 101 7.85 11.80 7.95
N ALA A 102 9.18 11.59 7.98
CA ALA A 102 10.03 12.10 9.05
C ALA A 102 10.11 13.62 9.02
N VAL A 103 10.13 14.24 7.84
CA VAL A 103 10.07 15.71 7.69
C VAL A 103 8.76 16.25 8.27
N PHE A 104 7.63 15.59 8.01
CA PHE A 104 6.35 15.95 8.60
C PHE A 104 6.38 15.88 10.14
N VAL A 105 6.90 14.79 10.70
CA VAL A 105 7.05 14.63 12.17
C VAL A 105 7.95 15.72 12.76
N GLU A 106 9.08 16.01 12.12
CA GLU A 106 10.04 17.03 12.57
C GLU A 106 9.44 18.44 12.56
N GLU A 107 8.73 18.80 11.49
CA GLU A 107 8.19 20.16 11.33
C GLU A 107 6.93 20.43 12.15
N THR A 108 6.14 19.39 12.46
CA THR A 108 4.84 19.57 13.11
C THR A 108 4.80 19.07 14.56
N GLY A 109 5.76 18.24 14.96
CA GLY A 109 5.70 17.51 16.22
C GLY A 109 4.61 16.43 16.26
N HIS A 110 4.06 16.03 15.10
CA HIS A 110 3.09 14.93 15.02
C HIS A 110 3.67 13.63 15.59
N PRO A 111 2.90 12.79 16.30
CA PRO A 111 3.40 11.54 16.85
C PRO A 111 4.00 10.63 15.77
N ALA A 112 5.22 10.16 16.01
CA ALA A 112 5.88 9.21 15.11
C ALA A 112 5.09 7.87 15.01
N PRO A 113 5.22 7.13 13.90
CA PRO A 113 4.63 5.80 13.71
C PRO A 113 5.13 4.77 14.73
N THR A 114 4.44 4.73 15.87
CA THR A 114 4.65 3.78 16.97
C THR A 114 3.31 3.38 17.57
N ILE A 115 3.31 2.29 18.33
CA ILE A 115 2.17 1.77 19.07
C ILE A 115 2.67 0.93 20.24
N SER A 116 2.00 0.99 21.40
CA SER A 116 2.35 0.16 22.54
C SER A 116 1.95 -1.30 22.31
N GLN A 117 2.56 -2.25 23.04
CA GLN A 117 2.15 -3.65 22.98
C GLN A 117 0.68 -3.83 23.34
N GLU A 118 0.24 -3.17 24.42
CA GLU A 118 -1.14 -3.24 24.88
C GLU A 118 -2.11 -2.72 23.80
N ASP A 119 -1.79 -1.60 23.16
CA ASP A 119 -2.64 -1.04 22.10
C ASP A 119 -2.64 -1.91 20.85
N TRP A 120 -1.50 -2.51 20.48
CA TRP A 120 -1.43 -3.45 19.35
C TRP A 120 -2.32 -4.67 19.58
N GLU A 121 -2.23 -5.29 20.76
CA GLU A 121 -3.03 -6.46 21.14
C GLU A 121 -4.53 -6.14 21.16
N ARG A 122 -4.91 -4.93 21.60
CA ARG A 122 -6.31 -4.46 21.57
C ARG A 122 -6.90 -4.38 20.16
N GLN A 123 -6.08 -4.23 19.11
CA GLN A 123 -6.57 -4.20 17.72
C GLN A 123 -7.02 -5.59 17.23
N GLY A 124 -6.64 -6.68 17.92
CA GLY A 124 -7.08 -8.04 17.57
C GLY A 124 -6.57 -8.55 16.22
N LEU A 125 -5.38 -8.10 15.80
CA LEU A 125 -4.75 -8.49 14.54
C LEU A 125 -4.04 -9.84 14.65
N ILE A 126 -3.77 -10.46 13.49
CA ILE A 126 -3.16 -11.80 13.42
C ILE A 126 -1.67 -11.81 13.81
N TYR A 127 -0.96 -10.70 13.67
CA TYR A 127 0.46 -10.64 14.01
C TYR A 127 0.66 -10.34 15.50
N ASN A 128 1.60 -11.05 16.10
CA ASN A 128 2.07 -10.74 17.45
C ASN A 128 2.93 -9.48 17.44
N TYR A 129 3.01 -8.80 18.59
CA TYR A 129 3.73 -7.53 18.74
C TYR A 129 5.21 -7.63 18.30
N ASP A 130 5.90 -8.73 18.61
CA ASP A 130 7.30 -8.95 18.19
C ASP A 130 7.51 -8.86 16.67
N THR A 131 6.48 -9.20 15.88
CA THR A 131 6.52 -9.11 14.41
C THR A 131 6.59 -7.65 13.93
N ILE A 132 6.00 -6.73 14.69
CA ILE A 132 5.91 -5.33 14.30
C ILE A 132 7.07 -4.49 14.80
N VAL A 133 7.83 -4.99 15.79
CA VAL A 133 8.96 -4.27 16.39
C VAL A 133 9.94 -3.69 15.34
N PRO A 134 10.28 -4.40 14.25
CA PRO A 134 11.16 -3.85 13.20
C PRO A 134 10.57 -2.64 12.43
N PHE A 135 9.26 -2.41 12.51
CA PHE A 135 8.55 -1.31 11.84
C PHE A 135 8.32 -0.10 12.77
N LEU A 136 8.50 -0.27 14.08
CA LEU A 136 8.30 0.79 15.05
C LEU A 136 9.36 1.87 14.91
N TRP A 137 8.91 3.13 14.87
CA TRP A 137 9.78 4.27 15.04
C TRP A 137 10.23 4.36 16.51
N ASN A 138 11.51 4.66 16.70
CA ASN A 138 12.13 4.81 18.02
C ASN A 138 12.70 6.21 18.16
N ASP A 139 12.43 6.87 19.29
CA ASP A 139 12.87 8.25 19.57
C ASP A 139 12.52 9.24 18.46
N GLY A 140 11.33 9.09 17.86
CA GLY A 140 10.83 9.94 16.78
C GLY A 140 11.51 9.70 15.42
N ARG A 141 12.33 8.65 15.27
CA ARG A 141 13.09 8.37 14.05
C ARG A 141 12.59 7.12 13.32
N PRO A 142 12.66 7.12 11.98
CA PRO A 142 12.43 5.92 11.17
C PRO A 142 13.25 4.71 11.63
N PRO A 143 12.75 3.48 11.42
CA PRO A 143 13.54 2.28 11.58
C PRO A 143 14.82 2.35 10.73
N ARG A 144 15.95 1.97 11.32
CA ARG A 144 17.26 2.09 10.68
C ARG A 144 17.28 1.31 9.35
N GLY A 145 17.72 1.98 8.29
CA GLY A 145 17.84 1.38 6.95
C GLY A 145 16.54 1.33 6.15
N ARG A 146 15.43 1.89 6.68
CA ARG A 146 14.12 1.86 6.04
C ARG A 146 13.61 3.23 5.58
N GLY A 147 14.51 4.21 5.45
CA GLY A 147 14.16 5.57 5.04
C GLY A 147 13.34 5.61 3.74
N ASN A 148 13.77 4.87 2.73
CA ASN A 148 13.09 4.78 1.43
C ASN A 148 12.01 3.66 1.34
N HIS A 149 11.64 3.02 2.45
CA HIS A 149 10.50 2.09 2.49
C HIS A 149 9.20 2.88 2.71
N PRO A 150 8.04 2.34 2.31
CA PRO A 150 6.74 2.92 2.66
C PRO A 150 6.63 3.14 4.18
N VAL A 151 6.08 4.28 4.57
CA VAL A 151 5.65 4.48 5.96
C VAL A 151 4.44 3.60 6.24
N VAL A 152 4.48 2.85 7.33
CA VAL A 152 3.40 1.98 7.82
C VAL A 152 3.15 2.27 9.31
N LEU A 153 2.21 1.56 9.95
CA LEU A 153 1.79 1.84 11.33
C LEU A 153 1.25 3.28 11.51
N VAL A 154 0.66 3.80 10.44
CA VAL A 154 -0.06 5.08 10.41
C VAL A 154 -1.55 4.80 10.25
N SER A 155 -2.36 5.49 11.05
CA SER A 155 -3.81 5.47 10.90
C SER A 155 -4.25 6.29 9.69
N TRP A 156 -5.52 6.19 9.32
CA TRP A 156 -6.09 7.07 8.29
C TRP A 156 -6.02 8.54 8.73
N GLN A 157 -6.21 8.83 10.03
CA GLN A 157 -6.11 10.18 10.54
C GLN A 157 -4.67 10.72 10.48
N ASP A 158 -3.67 9.86 10.72
CA ASP A 158 -2.25 10.21 10.57
C ASP A 158 -1.92 10.56 9.12
N ALA A 159 -2.40 9.74 8.17
CA ALA A 159 -2.22 9.96 6.74
C ALA A 159 -2.92 11.25 6.25
N ASN A 160 -4.11 11.54 6.76
CA ASN A 160 -4.84 12.77 6.46
C ASN A 160 -4.25 14.02 7.15
N ALA A 161 -3.58 13.86 8.30
CA ALA A 161 -2.82 14.95 8.92
C ALA A 161 -1.58 15.30 8.07
N TYR A 162 -0.89 14.30 7.54
CA TYR A 162 0.22 14.49 6.61
C TYR A 162 -0.21 15.30 5.36
N THR A 163 -1.35 14.98 4.75
CA THR A 163 -1.81 15.70 3.55
C THR A 163 -2.19 17.15 3.84
N ARG A 164 -2.68 17.46 5.05
CA ARG A 164 -2.95 18.83 5.48
C ARG A 164 -1.66 19.63 5.65
N TRP A 165 -0.66 19.06 6.33
CA TRP A 165 0.67 19.67 6.42
C TRP A 165 1.27 19.91 5.04
N LEU A 166 1.15 18.93 4.13
CA LEU A 166 1.66 19.07 2.77
C LEU A 166 0.95 20.21 2.02
N SER A 167 -0.37 20.35 2.20
CA SER A 167 -1.14 21.46 1.66
C SER A 167 -0.68 22.82 2.16
N GLU A 168 -0.45 22.94 3.47
CA GLU A 168 0.06 24.19 4.08
C GLU A 168 1.48 24.51 3.60
N LYS A 169 2.32 23.48 3.45
CA LYS A 169 3.71 23.61 3.04
C LYS A 169 3.87 24.05 1.59
N THR A 170 3.07 23.51 0.67
CA THR A 170 3.21 23.81 -0.77
C THR A 170 2.25 24.90 -1.26
N GLY A 171 1.19 25.19 -0.50
CA GLY A 171 0.11 26.08 -0.94
C GLY A 171 -0.83 25.44 -1.97
N GLU A 172 -0.77 24.11 -2.16
CA GLU A 172 -1.61 23.35 -3.09
C GLU A 172 -2.59 22.46 -2.32
N SER A 173 -3.64 21.98 -2.99
CA SER A 173 -4.67 21.14 -2.34
C SER A 173 -4.25 19.67 -2.35
N TRP A 174 -3.56 19.22 -1.31
CA TRP A 174 -3.17 17.81 -1.14
C TRP A 174 -4.15 17.04 -0.27
N HIS A 175 -4.45 15.80 -0.66
CA HIS A 175 -5.34 14.90 0.08
C HIS A 175 -5.03 13.43 -0.20
N LEU A 176 -5.68 12.52 0.53
CA LEU A 176 -5.69 11.11 0.17
C LEU A 176 -6.52 10.90 -1.09
N PRO A 177 -6.08 10.06 -2.05
CA PRO A 177 -6.86 9.78 -3.23
C PRO A 177 -8.20 9.14 -2.84
N ASP A 178 -9.28 9.50 -3.52
CA ASP A 178 -10.47 8.66 -3.55
C ASP A 178 -10.15 7.37 -4.33
N GLU A 179 -10.82 6.25 -4.00
CA GLU A 179 -10.53 4.96 -4.59
C GLU A 179 -10.66 4.94 -6.12
N LEU A 180 -11.53 5.76 -6.70
CA LEU A 180 -11.70 5.83 -8.16
C LEU A 180 -10.47 6.47 -8.82
N TYR A 181 -9.96 7.54 -8.21
CA TYR A 181 -8.74 8.20 -8.65
C TYR A 181 -7.55 7.24 -8.48
N TRP A 182 -7.42 6.62 -7.31
CA TRP A 182 -6.39 5.61 -7.07
C TRP A 182 -6.43 4.45 -8.09
N GLU A 183 -7.62 3.94 -8.38
CA GLU A 183 -7.79 2.81 -9.30
C GLU A 183 -7.41 3.18 -10.73
N LYS A 184 -7.88 4.33 -11.23
CA LYS A 184 -7.50 4.85 -12.56
C LYS A 184 -5.99 5.01 -12.67
N ALA A 185 -5.38 5.65 -11.68
CA ALA A 185 -3.93 5.89 -11.65
C ALA A 185 -3.12 4.58 -11.73
N THR A 186 -3.62 3.52 -11.09
CA THR A 186 -2.93 2.23 -10.99
C THR A 186 -3.14 1.35 -12.22
N ARG A 187 -4.39 1.20 -12.70
CA ARG A 187 -4.73 0.21 -13.75
C ARG A 187 -4.84 0.80 -15.16
N GLY A 188 -4.81 2.12 -15.31
CA GLY A 188 -5.02 2.77 -16.60
C GLY A 188 -6.48 2.82 -17.06
N PRO A 189 -6.72 3.28 -18.30
CA PRO A 189 -8.07 3.57 -18.80
C PRO A 189 -8.87 2.31 -19.17
N ASP A 190 -8.18 1.22 -19.51
CA ASP A 190 -8.78 0.05 -20.15
C ASP A 190 -9.42 -0.95 -19.18
N GLY A 191 -9.25 -0.75 -17.88
CA GLY A 191 -9.81 -1.65 -16.86
C GLY A 191 -9.21 -3.05 -16.93
N THR A 192 -7.88 -3.15 -17.07
CA THR A 192 -7.14 -4.41 -16.96
C THR A 192 -7.07 -4.87 -15.51
N PHE A 193 -6.90 -6.18 -15.26
CA PHE A 193 -6.94 -6.72 -13.89
C PHE A 193 -5.73 -6.30 -13.05
N TYR A 194 -4.60 -6.06 -13.71
CA TYR A 194 -3.35 -5.55 -13.15
C TYR A 194 -2.80 -4.43 -14.05
N PRO A 195 -1.84 -3.62 -13.54
CA PRO A 195 -1.20 -2.57 -14.35
C PRO A 195 -0.55 -3.08 -15.63
N TRP A 196 -0.14 -4.36 -15.66
CA TRP A 196 0.53 -5.01 -16.80
C TRP A 196 -0.38 -5.91 -17.64
N GLY A 197 -1.69 -5.97 -17.36
CA GLY A 197 -2.65 -6.76 -18.11
C GLY A 197 -3.52 -7.66 -17.25
N ASN A 198 -4.05 -8.73 -17.85
CA ASN A 198 -5.10 -9.56 -17.23
C ASN A 198 -4.60 -10.89 -16.68
N ILE A 199 -3.28 -11.12 -16.69
CA ILE A 199 -2.67 -12.35 -16.17
C ILE A 199 -1.77 -11.94 -15.00
N PHE A 200 -1.96 -12.63 -13.88
CA PHE A 200 -1.16 -12.41 -12.68
C PHE A 200 0.28 -12.83 -12.93
N ASP A 201 1.22 -12.00 -12.50
CA ASP A 201 2.66 -12.25 -12.55
C ASP A 201 3.28 -11.84 -11.21
N ALA A 202 3.67 -12.83 -10.41
CA ALA A 202 4.24 -12.65 -9.08
C ALA A 202 5.62 -11.96 -9.10
N SER A 203 6.26 -11.80 -10.27
CA SER A 203 7.54 -11.10 -10.40
C SER A 203 7.40 -9.58 -10.52
N ARG A 204 6.18 -9.07 -10.70
CA ARG A 204 5.88 -7.66 -10.98
C ARG A 204 5.40 -6.85 -9.78
N LEU A 205 5.38 -7.45 -8.60
CA LEU A 205 4.96 -6.81 -7.35
C LEU A 205 5.66 -7.46 -6.16
N ASN A 206 5.67 -6.77 -5.01
CA ASN A 206 6.01 -7.40 -3.74
C ASN A 206 4.75 -8.00 -3.12
N SER A 207 4.71 -9.33 -3.01
CA SER A 207 3.66 -10.10 -2.37
C SER A 207 4.25 -11.34 -1.70
N ALA A 208 3.45 -12.05 -0.91
CA ALA A 208 3.88 -13.31 -0.28
C ALA A 208 4.11 -14.44 -1.31
N ASP A 209 3.74 -14.23 -2.58
CA ASP A 209 4.00 -15.18 -3.67
C ASP A 209 5.49 -15.28 -4.01
N SER A 210 6.23 -14.17 -3.87
CA SER A 210 7.66 -14.07 -4.20
C SER A 210 8.55 -13.63 -3.03
N GLY A 211 7.94 -13.17 -1.93
CA GLY A 211 8.66 -12.53 -0.83
C GLY A 211 9.02 -11.07 -1.16
N PRO A 212 9.76 -10.38 -0.27
CA PRO A 212 10.61 -10.94 0.78
C PRO A 212 9.93 -11.19 2.13
N PHE A 213 8.60 -11.16 2.21
CA PHE A 213 7.83 -11.19 3.46
C PHE A 213 8.13 -9.97 4.35
N ASP A 214 8.38 -8.85 3.68
CA ASP A 214 8.65 -7.56 4.25
C ASP A 214 8.42 -6.49 3.17
N THR A 215 8.24 -5.23 3.57
CA THR A 215 8.37 -4.08 2.67
C THR A 215 9.74 -4.03 2.01
N MET A 216 9.77 -3.54 0.78
CA MET A 216 11.00 -3.14 0.08
C MET A 216 11.11 -1.61 0.00
N PRO A 217 12.28 -1.04 -0.34
CA PRO A 217 12.34 0.33 -0.81
C PRO A 217 11.31 0.57 -1.92
N VAL A 218 10.77 1.78 -2.05
CA VAL A 218 9.80 2.08 -3.10
C VAL A 218 10.45 2.01 -4.50
N GLY A 219 9.63 1.73 -5.52
CA GLY A 219 10.00 1.79 -6.92
C GLY A 219 10.89 0.66 -7.41
N GLN A 220 10.74 -0.55 -6.86
CA GLN A 220 11.53 -1.73 -7.26
C GLN A 220 10.90 -2.53 -8.40
N PHE A 221 9.65 -2.22 -8.77
CA PHE A 221 8.91 -2.91 -9.82
C PHE A 221 8.62 -1.98 -11.00
N GLU A 222 8.26 -2.56 -12.14
CA GLU A 222 7.89 -1.78 -13.32
C GLU A 222 6.67 -0.89 -13.05
N ALA A 223 6.72 0.35 -13.55
CA ALA A 223 5.62 1.28 -13.41
C ALA A 223 4.39 0.83 -14.20
N GLY A 224 3.21 1.17 -13.68
CA GLY A 224 1.94 1.01 -14.37
C GLY A 224 1.76 1.98 -15.55
N PRO A 225 0.58 1.95 -16.21
CA PRO A 225 0.34 2.67 -17.47
C PRO A 225 0.56 4.19 -17.42
N TYR A 226 0.40 4.80 -16.24
CA TYR A 226 0.62 6.23 -16.02
C TYR A 226 1.93 6.56 -15.29
N GLY A 227 2.83 5.60 -15.11
CA GLY A 227 4.08 5.81 -14.38
C GLY A 227 3.99 5.65 -12.85
N VAL A 228 2.81 5.26 -12.34
CA VAL A 228 2.63 4.90 -10.92
C VAL A 228 3.42 3.63 -10.58
N LEU A 229 4.18 3.70 -9.49
CA LEU A 229 4.94 2.59 -8.91
C LEU A 229 4.24 2.05 -7.66
N ASP A 230 4.45 0.76 -7.40
CA ASP A 230 3.99 0.05 -6.20
C ASP A 230 2.48 0.18 -5.92
N GLY A 231 1.66 0.38 -6.97
CA GLY A 231 0.20 0.46 -6.83
C GLY A 231 -0.47 -0.91 -6.62
N VAL A 232 0.27 -2.00 -6.74
CA VAL A 232 -0.20 -3.36 -6.43
C VAL A 232 0.89 -4.08 -5.64
N GLY A 233 0.51 -4.76 -4.56
CA GLY A 233 1.46 -5.31 -3.59
C GLY A 233 2.10 -4.23 -2.71
N GLN A 234 3.29 -4.52 -2.17
CA GLN A 234 4.02 -3.67 -1.21
C GLN A 234 3.21 -3.40 0.07
N VAL A 235 2.30 -2.42 0.07
CA VAL A 235 1.44 -2.10 1.21
C VAL A 235 0.06 -1.74 0.70
N PHE A 236 -0.97 -2.09 1.46
CA PHE A 236 -2.28 -1.50 1.29
C PHE A 236 -2.17 0.01 1.46
N GLU A 237 -3.02 0.75 0.77
CA GLU A 237 -3.00 2.21 0.83
C GLU A 237 -4.33 2.78 1.26
N TRP A 238 -4.29 3.64 2.29
CA TRP A 238 -5.45 4.43 2.71
C TRP A 238 -5.97 5.32 1.57
N THR A 239 -7.28 5.27 1.36
CA THR A 239 -8.02 6.19 0.48
C THR A 239 -8.94 7.10 1.30
N SER A 240 -9.44 8.18 0.71
CA SER A 240 -10.45 9.03 1.35
C SER A 240 -11.85 8.39 1.38
N SER A 241 -12.10 7.38 0.55
CA SER A 241 -13.40 6.72 0.38
C SER A 241 -13.85 5.99 1.66
N SER A 242 -15.09 6.26 2.05
CA SER A 242 -15.74 5.64 3.22
C SER A 242 -16.53 4.41 2.77
N SER A 243 -16.29 3.25 3.39
CA SER A 243 -17.11 2.05 3.16
C SER A 243 -18.35 2.03 4.07
N GLN A 244 -18.19 2.53 5.30
CA GLN A 244 -19.23 2.71 6.32
C GLN A 244 -18.70 3.67 7.40
N PRO A 245 -19.56 4.24 8.28
CA PRO A 245 -19.08 5.14 9.34
C PRO A 245 -17.95 4.51 10.17
N GLY A 246 -16.84 5.24 10.32
CA GLY A 246 -15.65 4.80 11.06
C GLY A 246 -14.75 3.82 10.30
N TYR A 247 -15.02 3.55 9.02
CA TYR A 247 -14.21 2.66 8.18
C TYR A 247 -13.83 3.33 6.86
N ARG A 248 -12.60 3.08 6.43
CA ARG A 248 -12.03 3.60 5.19
C ARG A 248 -11.63 2.47 4.29
N THR A 249 -11.72 2.71 2.99
CA THR A 249 -11.25 1.76 1.99
C THR A 249 -9.72 1.83 1.92
N VAL A 250 -9.09 0.66 1.90
CA VAL A 250 -7.71 0.47 1.49
C VAL A 250 -7.64 -0.32 0.19
N LYS A 251 -6.61 -0.05 -0.61
CA LYS A 251 -6.42 -0.59 -1.97
C LYS A 251 -5.02 -1.19 -2.12
N GLY A 252 -4.79 -1.99 -3.17
CA GLY A 252 -3.45 -2.42 -3.61
C GLY A 252 -2.96 -3.77 -3.09
N GLY A 253 -3.44 -4.25 -1.95
CA GLY A 253 -2.84 -5.43 -1.30
C GLY A 253 -1.46 -5.12 -0.74
N SER A 254 -0.77 -6.12 -0.19
CA SER A 254 0.47 -5.92 0.56
C SER A 254 1.48 -7.04 0.36
N TRP A 255 2.68 -6.86 0.92
CA TRP A 255 3.76 -7.85 0.88
C TRP A 255 3.44 -9.20 1.53
N ASP A 256 2.39 -9.28 2.36
CA ASP A 256 1.94 -10.55 2.96
C ASP A 256 0.72 -11.19 2.26
N ASP A 257 0.15 -10.51 1.27
CA ASP A 257 -0.95 -11.09 0.51
C ASP A 257 -0.40 -12.11 -0.49
N ARG A 258 -1.05 -13.28 -0.53
CA ARG A 258 -0.69 -14.38 -1.42
C ARG A 258 -1.82 -14.70 -2.38
N GLY A 259 -1.51 -15.19 -3.57
CA GLY A 259 -2.50 -15.48 -4.61
C GLY A 259 -3.28 -14.21 -4.89
N CYS A 260 -2.66 -13.23 -5.55
CA CYS A 260 -2.93 -11.81 -5.33
C CYS A 260 -4.27 -11.27 -5.93
N GLY A 261 -5.39 -11.99 -5.79
CA GLY A 261 -6.71 -11.49 -6.15
C GLY A 261 -7.05 -10.17 -5.43
N VAL A 262 -6.57 -9.98 -4.19
CA VAL A 262 -6.73 -8.75 -3.41
C VAL A 262 -5.81 -7.61 -3.86
N CYS A 263 -4.75 -7.91 -4.61
CA CYS A 263 -3.84 -6.90 -5.16
C CYS A 263 -4.35 -6.27 -6.47
N ARG A 264 -5.44 -6.79 -7.05
CA ARG A 264 -6.03 -6.17 -8.25
C ARG A 264 -6.51 -4.75 -7.92
N PRO A 265 -6.37 -3.79 -8.83
CA PRO A 265 -6.81 -2.43 -8.56
C PRO A 265 -8.31 -2.26 -8.32
N ALA A 266 -9.17 -3.19 -8.78
CA ALA A 266 -10.60 -3.19 -8.47
C ALA A 266 -10.92 -3.72 -7.07
N ALA A 267 -10.07 -4.58 -6.51
CA ALA A 267 -10.25 -5.14 -5.18
C ALA A 267 -10.22 -4.04 -4.12
N ARG A 268 -10.99 -4.25 -3.05
CA ARG A 268 -11.15 -3.25 -1.99
C ARG A 268 -11.29 -3.93 -0.64
N HIS A 269 -10.71 -3.31 0.38
CA HIS A 269 -10.83 -3.77 1.75
C HIS A 269 -11.23 -2.61 2.64
N ALA A 270 -12.16 -2.83 3.58
CA ALA A 270 -12.48 -1.85 4.60
C ALA A 270 -11.64 -2.09 5.87
N ARG A 271 -11.15 -1.01 6.47
CA ARG A 271 -10.44 -1.03 7.76
C ARG A 271 -10.95 0.10 8.66
N PRO A 272 -11.01 -0.10 9.99
CA PRO A 272 -11.33 0.97 10.92
C PRO A 272 -10.33 2.12 10.74
N GLU A 273 -10.80 3.36 10.71
CA GLU A 273 -9.94 4.51 10.38
C GLU A 273 -8.79 4.71 11.39
N TYR A 274 -8.98 4.33 12.65
CA TYR A 274 -7.97 4.42 13.71
C TYR A 274 -6.88 3.34 13.63
N LEU A 275 -7.04 2.32 12.79
CA LEU A 275 -6.17 1.15 12.77
C LEU A 275 -4.74 1.53 12.35
N LYS A 276 -3.74 1.09 13.11
CA LYS A 276 -2.32 1.12 12.69
C LYS A 276 -1.88 -0.29 12.32
N HIS A 277 -1.30 -0.48 11.14
CA HIS A 277 -0.91 -1.80 10.65
C HIS A 277 0.40 -1.76 9.85
N ILE A 278 1.23 -2.80 9.96
CA ILE A 278 2.48 -2.95 9.19
C ILE A 278 2.29 -3.22 7.69
N LEU A 279 1.03 -3.37 7.26
CA LEU A 279 0.66 -3.68 5.88
C LEU A 279 -0.04 -2.49 5.23
N ILE A 280 -0.27 -1.39 5.96
CA ILE A 280 -1.05 -0.26 5.46
C ILE A 280 -0.20 1.00 5.56
N GLY A 281 0.08 1.58 4.40
CA GLY A 281 0.63 2.92 4.23
C GLY A 281 -0.37 3.79 3.48
N PHE A 282 0.13 4.74 2.70
CA PHE A 282 -0.69 5.61 1.85
C PHE A 282 0.15 6.28 0.77
N ARG A 283 -0.53 6.80 -0.25
CA ARG A 283 0.02 7.80 -1.18
C ARG A 283 -0.87 9.05 -1.16
N VAL A 284 -0.36 10.12 -1.73
CA VAL A 284 -1.02 11.43 -1.77
C VAL A 284 -1.49 11.78 -3.18
N MET A 285 -2.48 12.66 -3.27
CA MET A 285 -3.01 13.21 -4.52
C MET A 285 -3.17 14.72 -4.36
N ARG A 286 -3.08 15.45 -5.47
CA ARG A 286 -3.49 16.85 -5.57
C ARG A 286 -4.28 17.10 -6.85
N ASP A 287 -5.28 17.96 -6.76
CA ASP A 287 -6.06 18.39 -7.91
C ASP A 287 -5.27 19.40 -8.78
N HIS A 288 -5.63 19.48 -10.07
CA HIS A 288 -5.14 20.51 -11.00
C HIS A 288 -5.78 21.88 -10.79
#